data_AF-A0A1B6HJT9-F1
#
_entry.id   AF-A0A1B6HJT9-F1
#
_cell.length_a   1.000
_cell.length_b   1.000
_cell.length_c   1.000
_cell.angle_alpha   90.00
_cell.angle_beta   90.00
_cell.angle_gamma   90.00
#
_symmetry.space_group_name_H-M   'P 1'
#
loop_
_entity.id
_entity.type
_entity.pdbx_description
1 polymer ?
#
loop_
_entity_poly.entity_id
_entity_poly.type
_entity_poly.pdbx_seq_one_letter_code
_entity_poly.pdbx_strand_id
1 'polypeptide(L)'
;MPSVTLKDVDQHKFVKAFSAFLKKTGKMKVPDWVDIVKSGRYKELAPYDQDWYYTRCAAIVRHIYFRSPVGVGAVTKMFGGRKRNGVCPAHFCRSAGGVARKALQSLENLKLIEKCPDGGRKITVQGRRDLDRIAAQVRQKKKQQQLLLAQQAGISVQAPAAAAAAAPAPVADAPADGSWSQM
;
A
#
# COMPACT_ATOMS: atom_id res chain seq x y z
N MET A 1 -10.48 -14.86 -6.01
CA MET A 1 -10.34 -13.39 -6.01
C MET A 1 -9.43 -12.99 -7.16
N PRO A 2 -9.72 -11.94 -7.95
CA PRO A 2 -8.79 -11.49 -8.98
C PRO A 2 -7.46 -11.12 -8.32
N SER A 3 -6.36 -11.65 -8.86
CA SER A 3 -4.99 -11.45 -8.35
C SER A 3 -4.54 -10.01 -8.61
N VAL A 4 -4.87 -9.09 -7.70
CA VAL A 4 -4.37 -7.70 -7.75
C VAL A 4 -2.99 -7.68 -7.12
N THR A 5 -2.01 -7.16 -7.85
CA THR A 5 -0.65 -6.96 -7.35
C THR A 5 -0.35 -5.48 -7.15
N LEU A 6 0.74 -5.18 -6.44
CA LEU A 6 1.24 -3.81 -6.30
C LEU A 6 1.51 -3.09 -7.64
N LYS A 7 1.64 -3.82 -8.74
CA LYS A 7 1.83 -3.26 -10.09
C LYS A 7 0.57 -2.64 -10.66
N ASP A 8 -0.60 -3.06 -10.19
CA ASP A 8 -1.91 -2.71 -10.77
C ASP A 8 -2.54 -1.46 -10.13
N VAL A 9 -1.83 -0.82 -9.19
CA VAL A 9 -2.34 0.29 -8.38
C VAL A 9 -1.49 1.55 -8.61
N ASP A 10 -2.18 2.69 -8.65
CA ASP A 10 -1.55 4.00 -8.71
C ASP A 10 -0.54 4.20 -7.57
N GLN A 11 0.65 4.68 -7.94
CA GLN A 11 1.79 4.81 -7.04
C GLN A 11 1.48 5.72 -5.85
N HIS A 12 0.89 6.88 -6.12
CA HIS A 12 0.69 7.89 -5.09
C HIS A 12 -0.38 7.46 -4.09
N LYS A 13 -1.48 6.88 -4.59
CA LYS A 13 -2.54 6.33 -3.73
C LYS A 13 -2.04 5.17 -2.87
N PHE A 14 -1.22 4.29 -3.43
CA PHE A 14 -0.65 3.17 -2.68
C PHE A 14 0.25 3.64 -1.53
N VAL A 15 1.19 4.54 -1.80
CA VAL A 15 2.16 5.01 -0.79
C VAL A 15 1.43 5.68 0.39
N LYS A 16 0.39 6.48 0.11
CA LYS A 16 -0.44 7.08 1.16
C LYS A 16 -1.20 6.05 2.00
N ALA A 17 -1.82 5.06 1.35
CA ALA A 17 -2.56 4.00 2.04
C ALA A 17 -1.63 3.14 2.91
N PHE A 18 -0.46 2.78 2.38
CA PHE A 18 0.52 1.98 3.11
C PHE A 18 1.15 2.76 4.27
N SER A 19 1.42 4.05 4.10
CA SER A 19 1.85 4.94 5.18
C SER A 19 0.82 4.96 6.32
N ALA A 20 -0.46 5.12 6.00
CA ALA A 20 -1.54 5.07 7.00
C ALA A 20 -1.64 3.71 7.71
N PHE A 21 -1.41 2.60 6.99
CA PHE A 21 -1.37 1.26 7.58
C PHE A 21 -0.21 1.09 8.57
N LEU A 22 0.97 1.58 8.21
CA LEU A 22 2.15 1.51 9.10
C LEU A 22 1.93 2.32 10.38
N LYS A 23 1.29 3.50 10.29
CA LYS A 23 0.91 4.31 11.46
C LYS A 23 -0.07 3.57 12.37
N LYS A 24 -1.16 3.07 11.80
CA LYS A 24 -2.20 2.30 12.54
C LYS A 24 -1.62 1.09 13.26
N THR A 25 -0.59 0.48 12.69
CA THR A 25 0.04 -0.70 13.28
C THR A 25 0.86 -0.35 14.52
N GLY A 26 1.41 0.86 14.63
CA GLY A 26 2.18 1.33 15.81
C GLY A 26 3.50 0.61 16.09
N LYS A 27 3.79 -0.50 15.40
CA LYS A 27 4.97 -1.35 15.64
C LYS A 27 6.27 -0.81 15.01
N MET A 28 6.19 0.26 14.22
CA MET A 28 7.38 0.82 13.58
C MET A 28 8.18 1.64 14.60
N LYS A 29 9.46 1.27 14.79
CA LYS A 29 10.42 2.12 15.51
C LYS A 29 10.74 3.36 14.66
N VAL A 30 10.21 4.50 15.09
CA VAL A 30 10.55 5.83 14.56
C VAL A 30 11.77 6.34 15.33
N PRO A 31 12.86 6.76 14.64
CA PRO A 31 14.00 7.37 15.32
C PRO A 31 13.67 8.72 15.95
N ASP A 32 14.24 9.01 17.12
CA ASP A 32 13.94 10.24 17.91
C ASP A 32 14.27 11.54 17.16
N TRP A 33 15.25 11.51 16.26
CA TRP A 33 15.69 12.67 15.51
C TRP A 33 14.82 13.00 14.27
N VAL A 34 13.77 12.23 13.99
CA VAL A 34 12.95 12.37 12.76
C VAL A 34 12.35 13.77 12.60
N ASP A 35 12.04 14.46 13.70
CA ASP A 35 11.42 15.78 13.66
C ASP A 35 12.41 16.91 13.39
N ILE A 36 13.71 16.66 13.61
CA ILE A 36 14.76 17.69 13.55
C ILE A 36 15.48 17.64 12.19
N VAL A 37 15.58 16.45 11.58
CA VAL A 37 16.48 16.24 10.44
C VAL A 37 15.90 16.66 9.09
N LYS A 38 16.80 17.11 8.22
CA LYS A 38 16.52 17.24 6.80
C LYS A 38 16.57 15.87 6.13
N SER A 39 15.66 15.67 5.19
CA SER A 39 15.52 14.38 4.49
C SER A 39 16.70 14.06 3.54
N GLY A 40 17.54 15.05 3.22
CA GLY A 40 18.74 14.93 2.37
C GLY A 40 19.57 16.22 2.38
N ARG A 41 20.86 16.11 2.04
CA ARG A 41 21.83 17.23 2.06
C ARG A 41 21.54 18.35 1.07
N TYR A 42 20.70 18.09 0.08
CA TYR A 42 20.34 19.03 -0.97
C TYR A 42 19.09 19.86 -0.65
N LYS A 43 18.45 19.61 0.49
CA LYS A 43 17.28 20.38 0.95
C LYS A 43 17.69 21.31 2.08
N GLU A 44 17.13 22.51 2.09
CA GLU A 44 17.37 23.49 3.15
C GLU A 44 16.45 23.30 4.36
N LEU A 45 15.20 22.88 4.11
CA LEU A 45 14.16 22.72 5.11
C LEU A 45 13.85 21.24 5.38
N ALA A 46 13.33 20.98 6.58
CA ALA A 46 12.74 19.70 6.95
C ALA A 46 11.40 19.48 6.23
N PRO A 47 10.93 18.23 6.11
CA PRO A 47 9.59 17.95 5.59
C PRO A 47 8.50 18.58 6.49
N TYR A 48 7.48 19.18 5.86
CA TYR A 48 6.34 19.78 6.57
C TYR A 48 5.40 18.75 7.20
N ASP A 49 5.27 17.57 6.58
CA ASP A 49 4.47 16.47 7.11
C ASP A 49 5.22 15.80 8.26
N GLN A 50 4.67 15.84 9.48
CA GLN A 50 5.27 15.17 10.66
C GLN A 50 5.45 13.66 10.42
N ASP A 51 4.58 13.09 9.60
CA ASP A 51 4.57 11.66 9.31
C ASP A 51 5.41 11.25 8.09
N TRP A 52 6.31 12.14 7.65
CA TRP A 52 7.13 11.91 6.46
C TRP A 52 7.95 10.62 6.54
N TYR A 53 8.32 10.15 7.73
CA TYR A 53 9.08 8.92 7.92
C TYR A 53 8.29 7.68 7.50
N TYR A 54 6.99 7.61 7.82
CA TYR A 54 6.11 6.52 7.38
C TYR A 54 5.95 6.51 5.86
N THR A 55 5.77 7.69 5.28
CA THR A 55 5.67 7.86 3.82
C THR A 55 6.98 7.46 3.12
N ARG A 56 8.13 7.77 3.72
CA ARG A 56 9.45 7.34 3.21
C ARG A 56 9.62 5.83 3.29
N CYS A 57 9.24 5.20 4.40
CA CYS A 57 9.25 3.73 4.54
C CYS A 57 8.36 3.07 3.49
N ALA A 58 7.15 3.58 3.26
CA ALA A 58 6.23 3.10 2.24
C ALA A 58 6.82 3.16 0.82
N ALA A 59 7.47 4.28 0.48
CA ALA A 59 8.12 4.44 -0.82
C ALA A 59 9.31 3.47 -1.00
N ILE A 60 10.10 3.25 0.06
CA ILE A 60 11.22 2.29 0.05
C ILE A 60 10.72 0.87 -0.16
N VAL A 61 9.71 0.44 0.58
CA VAL A 61 9.14 -0.92 0.45
C VAL A 61 8.62 -1.16 -0.96
N ARG A 62 7.89 -0.18 -1.53
CA ARG A 62 7.46 -0.25 -2.93
C ARG A 62 8.65 -0.43 -3.86
N HIS A 63 9.71 0.36 -3.71
CA HIS A 63 10.87 0.25 -4.59
C HIS A 63 11.55 -1.12 -4.52
N ILE A 64 11.66 -1.69 -3.31
CA ILE A 64 12.24 -3.03 -3.10
C ILE A 64 11.41 -4.11 -3.79
N TYR A 65 10.09 -3.97 -3.79
CA TYR A 65 9.21 -4.89 -4.53
C TYR A 65 9.52 -4.93 -6.03
N PHE A 66 9.86 -3.80 -6.66
CA PHE A 66 10.13 -3.73 -8.10
C PHE A 66 11.57 -4.06 -8.48
N ARG A 67 12.56 -3.62 -7.70
CA ARG A 67 13.99 -3.65 -8.07
C ARG A 67 14.86 -4.46 -7.12
N SER A 68 14.29 -5.49 -6.48
CA SER A 68 15.04 -6.38 -5.60
C SER A 68 16.28 -6.97 -6.30
N PRO A 69 17.47 -7.01 -5.67
CA PRO A 69 17.82 -6.55 -4.31
C PRO A 69 18.25 -5.07 -4.23
N VAL A 70 17.94 -4.39 -3.12
CA VAL A 70 18.26 -2.96 -2.92
C VAL A 70 19.09 -2.72 -1.66
N GLY A 71 20.18 -1.95 -1.79
CA GLY A 71 21.01 -1.49 -0.68
C GLY A 71 20.82 -0.02 -0.30
N VAL A 72 21.48 0.44 0.76
CA VAL A 72 21.42 1.84 1.22
C VAL A 72 21.85 2.81 0.11
N GLY A 73 22.89 2.47 -0.65
CA GLY A 73 23.39 3.29 -1.76
C GLY A 73 22.34 3.55 -2.84
N ALA A 74 21.60 2.51 -3.24
CA ALA A 74 20.52 2.63 -4.22
C ALA A 74 19.38 3.51 -3.70
N VAL A 75 19.00 3.36 -2.43
CA VAL A 75 17.99 4.23 -1.78
C VAL A 75 18.46 5.68 -1.76
N THR A 76 19.74 5.93 -1.45
CA THR A 76 20.28 7.30 -1.42
C THR A 76 20.36 7.97 -2.79
N LYS A 77 20.49 7.17 -3.87
CA LYS A 77 20.44 7.66 -5.25
C LYS A 77 19.01 7.93 -5.68
N MET A 78 18.07 7.05 -5.35
CA MET A 78 16.65 7.20 -5.67
C MET A 78 16.03 8.47 -5.05
N PHE A 79 16.30 8.70 -3.76
CA PHE A 79 15.83 9.91 -3.07
C PHE A 79 16.81 11.07 -3.21
N GLY A 80 17.82 10.97 -4.09
CA GLY A 80 18.73 12.06 -4.38
C GLY A 80 18.00 13.17 -5.16
N GLY A 81 18.66 14.31 -5.27
CA GLY A 81 18.08 15.46 -5.96
C GLY A 81 19.13 16.45 -6.43
N ARG A 82 18.68 17.45 -7.17
CA ARG A 82 19.52 18.58 -7.59
C ARG A 82 19.78 19.48 -6.39
N LYS A 83 21.06 19.67 -6.02
CA LYS A 83 21.48 20.61 -4.99
C LYS A 83 21.84 21.95 -5.65
N ARG A 84 21.27 23.04 -5.12
CA ARG A 84 21.71 24.40 -5.45
C ARG A 84 22.93 24.73 -4.59
N ASN A 85 24.06 25.05 -5.21
CA ASN A 85 25.32 25.36 -4.52
C ASN A 85 25.56 26.88 -4.39
N GLY A 86 24.48 27.65 -4.21
CA GLY A 86 24.54 29.11 -4.21
C GLY A 86 24.90 29.67 -5.58
N VAL A 87 26.13 30.17 -5.71
CA VAL A 87 26.70 30.77 -6.93
C VAL A 87 27.18 29.72 -7.92
N CYS A 88 27.66 28.57 -7.44
CA CYS A 88 28.16 27.50 -8.31
C CYS A 88 27.01 26.73 -8.99
N PRO A 89 27.27 26.13 -10.17
CA PRO A 89 26.28 25.31 -10.88
C PRO A 89 25.66 24.21 -10.01
N ALA A 90 24.42 23.87 -10.36
CA ALA A 90 23.65 22.86 -9.64
C ALA A 90 24.09 21.45 -10.05
N HIS A 91 24.39 20.61 -9.06
CA HIS A 91 24.80 19.22 -9.26
C HIS A 91 23.89 18.24 -8.53
N PHE A 92 23.85 16.99 -8.98
CA PHE A 92 23.14 15.93 -8.29
C PHE A 92 23.84 15.60 -6.96
N CYS A 93 23.07 15.55 -5.88
CA CYS A 93 23.55 15.12 -4.58
C CYS A 93 22.68 13.97 -4.05
N ARG A 94 23.34 12.98 -3.44
CA ARG A 94 22.66 11.85 -2.80
C ARG A 94 21.92 12.30 -1.53
N SER A 95 20.86 11.57 -1.20
CA SER A 95 20.10 11.80 0.04
C SER A 95 20.87 11.38 1.29
N ALA A 96 20.30 11.65 2.46
CA ALA A 96 20.90 11.30 3.74
C ALA A 96 20.92 9.77 3.94
N GLY A 97 22.12 9.19 4.00
CA GLY A 97 22.32 7.76 4.19
C GLY A 97 21.85 7.24 5.55
N GLY A 98 21.92 8.08 6.61
CA GLY A 98 21.43 7.74 7.94
C GLY A 98 19.93 7.44 7.95
N VAL A 99 19.14 8.27 7.26
CA VAL A 99 17.68 8.09 7.15
C VAL A 99 17.34 6.83 6.36
N ALA A 100 18.01 6.62 5.22
CA ALA A 100 17.81 5.41 4.42
C ALA A 100 18.15 4.13 5.21
N ARG A 101 19.26 4.14 5.97
CA ARG A 101 19.68 2.99 6.78
C ARG A 101 18.69 2.69 7.90
N LYS A 102 18.25 3.70 8.65
CA LYS A 102 17.26 3.49 9.73
C LYS A 102 15.91 3.03 9.19
N ALA A 103 15.42 3.61 8.09
CA ALA A 103 14.17 3.16 7.47
C ALA A 103 14.22 1.68 7.08
N LEU A 104 15.32 1.24 6.45
CA LEU A 104 15.51 -0.17 6.11
C LEU A 104 15.57 -1.06 7.37
N GLN A 105 16.27 -0.64 8.43
CA GLN A 105 16.33 -1.38 9.70
C GLN A 105 14.95 -1.45 10.40
N SER A 106 14.18 -0.37 10.40
CA SER A 106 12.81 -0.36 10.95
C SER A 106 11.91 -1.36 10.21
N LEU A 107 12.05 -1.48 8.89
CA LEU A 107 11.27 -2.43 8.07
C LEU A 107 11.72 -3.88 8.22
N GLU A 108 13.01 -4.10 8.50
CA GLU A 108 13.59 -5.40 8.83
C GLU A 108 13.07 -5.89 10.19
N ASN A 109 12.98 -5.00 11.18
CA ASN A 109 12.40 -5.32 12.49
C ASN A 109 10.91 -5.71 12.39
N LEU A 110 10.19 -5.15 11.40
CA LEU A 110 8.80 -5.51 11.08
C LEU A 110 8.69 -6.81 10.27
N LYS A 111 9.80 -7.47 9.93
CA LYS A 111 9.87 -8.70 9.12
C LYS A 111 9.24 -8.57 7.72
N LEU A 112 9.08 -7.34 7.22
CA LEU A 112 8.62 -7.07 5.86
C LEU A 112 9.74 -7.25 4.83
N ILE A 113 10.98 -7.10 5.28
CA ILE A 113 12.19 -7.12 4.46
C ILE A 113 13.21 -8.04 5.13
N GLU A 114 13.91 -8.82 4.32
CA GLU A 114 15.02 -9.68 4.71
C GLU A 114 16.33 -9.23 4.04
N LYS A 115 17.45 -9.59 4.66
CA LYS A 115 18.77 -9.46 4.04
C LYS A 115 18.99 -10.66 3.12
N CYS A 116 19.42 -10.38 1.89
CA CYS A 116 19.79 -11.44 0.95
C CYS A 116 21.24 -11.86 1.23
N PRO A 117 21.59 -13.15 1.10
CA PRO A 117 22.98 -13.61 1.22
C PRO A 117 23.88 -12.97 0.16
N ASP A 118 23.36 -12.73 -1.04
CA ASP A 118 24.07 -12.08 -2.17
C ASP A 118 24.22 -10.55 -2.01
N GLY A 119 23.84 -10.02 -0.84
CA GLY A 119 23.89 -8.61 -0.53
C GLY A 119 22.57 -7.86 -0.80
N GLY A 120 22.45 -6.70 -0.17
CA GLY A 120 21.24 -5.88 -0.23
C GLY A 120 20.09 -6.46 0.59
N ARG A 121 18.88 -6.05 0.21
CA ARG A 121 17.64 -6.38 0.92
C ARG A 121 16.54 -6.75 -0.07
N LYS A 122 15.80 -7.79 0.26
CA LYS A 122 14.70 -8.36 -0.52
C LYS A 122 13.43 -8.34 0.32
N ILE A 123 12.28 -8.33 -0.35
CA ILE A 123 11.00 -8.43 0.33
C ILE A 123 10.73 -9.86 0.77
N THR A 124 10.20 -10.04 1.99
CA THR A 124 9.79 -11.36 2.49
C THR A 124 8.49 -11.81 1.82
N VAL A 125 8.18 -13.12 1.89
CA VAL A 125 6.90 -13.66 1.42
C VAL A 125 5.72 -13.03 2.17
N GLN A 126 5.88 -12.80 3.48
CA GLN A 126 4.90 -12.10 4.29
C GLN A 126 4.73 -10.65 3.84
N GLY A 127 5.84 -9.91 3.67
CA GLY A 127 5.81 -8.54 3.20
C GLY A 127 5.11 -8.39 1.85
N ARG A 128 5.35 -9.33 0.92
CA ARG A 128 4.67 -9.38 -0.37
C ARG A 128 3.16 -9.55 -0.23
N ARG A 129 2.72 -10.51 0.61
CA ARG A 129 1.30 -10.75 0.88
C ARG A 129 0.61 -9.51 1.46
N ASP A 130 1.26 -8.82 2.40
CA ASP A 130 0.70 -7.63 3.03
C ASP A 130 0.59 -6.47 2.05
N LEU A 131 1.60 -6.26 1.19
CA LEU A 131 1.54 -5.23 0.14
C LEU A 131 0.42 -5.50 -0.87
N ASP A 132 0.29 -6.73 -1.35
CA ASP A 132 -0.71 -7.10 -2.34
C ASP A 132 -2.14 -7.02 -1.76
N ARG A 133 -2.31 -7.38 -0.47
CA ARG A 133 -3.59 -7.19 0.25
C ARG A 133 -3.98 -5.72 0.32
N ILE A 134 -3.04 -4.84 0.65
CA ILE A 134 -3.29 -3.39 0.73
C ILE A 134 -3.54 -2.82 -0.66
N ALA A 135 -2.84 -3.30 -1.69
CA ALA A 135 -3.09 -2.93 -3.08
C ALA A 135 -4.54 -3.28 -3.50
N ALA A 136 -5.04 -4.47 -3.14
CA ALA A 136 -6.42 -4.85 -3.38
C ALA A 136 -7.43 -3.91 -2.70
N GLN A 137 -7.18 -3.51 -1.45
CA GLN A 137 -8.02 -2.55 -0.72
C GLN A 137 -8.03 -1.17 -1.39
N VAL A 138 -6.87 -0.68 -1.84
CA VAL A 138 -6.79 0.61 -2.56
C VAL A 138 -7.57 0.57 -3.87
N ARG A 139 -7.51 -0.56 -4.60
CA ARG A 139 -8.28 -0.74 -5.83
C ARG A 139 -9.78 -0.78 -5.56
N GLN A 140 -10.23 -1.48 -4.51
CA GLN A 140 -11.62 -1.49 -4.08
C GLN A 140 -12.11 -0.09 -3.70
N LYS A 141 -11.33 0.65 -2.91
CA LYS A 141 -11.66 2.03 -2.54
C LYS A 141 -11.76 2.97 -3.74
N LYS A 142 -10.87 2.81 -4.73
CA LYS A 142 -10.95 3.55 -6.01
C LYS A 142 -12.23 3.21 -6.77
N LYS A 143 -12.59 1.93 -6.88
CA LYS A 143 -13.83 1.48 -7.54
C LYS A 143 -15.06 2.05 -6.85
N GLN A 144 -15.11 2.02 -5.52
CA GLN A 144 -16.20 2.63 -4.74
C GLN A 144 -16.33 4.13 -4.97
N GLN A 145 -15.21 4.88 -4.98
CA GLN A 145 -15.22 6.31 -5.29
C GLN A 145 -15.76 6.59 -6.70
N GLN A 146 -15.40 5.76 -7.68
CA GLN A 146 -15.90 5.90 -9.05
C GLN A 146 -17.40 5.61 -9.15
N LEU A 147 -17.91 4.61 -8.43
CA LEU A 147 -19.34 4.29 -8.38
C LEU A 147 -20.14 5.43 -7.74
N LEU A 148 -19.65 5.99 -6.63
CA LEU A 148 -20.29 7.14 -5.98
C LEU A 148 -20.33 8.37 -6.89
N LEU A 149 -19.22 8.64 -7.61
CA LEU A 149 -19.17 9.74 -8.57
C LEU A 149 -20.14 9.52 -9.75
N ALA A 150 -20.25 8.27 -10.25
CA ALA A 150 -21.19 7.93 -11.31
C ALA A 150 -22.66 8.08 -10.87
N GLN A 151 -22.97 7.72 -9.62
CA GLN A 151 -24.27 7.94 -9.01
C GLN A 151 -24.60 9.45 -8.89
N GLN A 152 -23.62 10.27 -8.51
CA GLN A 152 -23.76 11.72 -8.42
C GLN A 152 -23.92 12.40 -9.79
N ALA A 153 -23.33 11.82 -10.84
CA ALA A 153 -23.45 12.29 -12.22
C ALA A 153 -24.77 11.86 -12.91
N GLY A 154 -25.70 11.23 -12.19
CA GLY A 154 -27.00 10.82 -12.74
C GLY A 154 -26.95 9.62 -13.69
N ILE A 155 -25.82 8.90 -13.75
CA ILE A 155 -25.67 7.69 -14.58
C ILE A 155 -26.02 6.50 -13.69
N SER A 156 -27.27 6.02 -13.75
CA SER A 156 -27.71 4.80 -13.08
C SER A 156 -27.12 3.57 -13.77
N VAL A 157 -25.92 3.15 -13.39
CA VAL A 157 -25.41 1.84 -13.77
C VAL A 157 -26.08 0.82 -12.85
N GLN A 158 -27.11 0.12 -13.36
CA GLN A 158 -27.62 -1.11 -12.75
C GLN A 158 -26.43 -2.05 -12.51
N ALA A 159 -26.25 -2.48 -11.27
CA ALA A 159 -25.29 -3.51 -10.94
C ALA A 159 -25.59 -4.76 -11.80
N PRO A 160 -24.58 -5.47 -12.34
CA PRO A 160 -24.85 -6.78 -12.90
C PRO A 160 -25.40 -7.63 -11.75
N ALA A 161 -26.63 -8.12 -11.92
CA ALA A 161 -27.30 -8.97 -10.97
C ALA A 161 -26.37 -10.14 -10.62
N ALA A 162 -25.83 -10.11 -9.40
CA ALA A 162 -25.17 -11.26 -8.84
C ALA A 162 -26.23 -12.35 -8.68
N ALA A 163 -25.95 -13.49 -9.30
CA ALA A 163 -26.58 -14.79 -9.09
C ALA A 163 -27.22 -14.92 -7.69
N ALA A 164 -28.54 -14.81 -7.62
CA ALA A 164 -29.33 -15.22 -6.48
C ALA A 164 -29.87 -16.62 -6.77
N ALA A 165 -29.44 -17.54 -5.92
CA ALA A 165 -29.77 -18.93 -5.85
C ALA A 165 -31.25 -19.25 -6.14
N ALA A 166 -31.44 -20.37 -6.85
CA ALA A 166 -32.70 -21.09 -6.94
C ALA A 166 -33.29 -21.33 -5.55
N ALA A 167 -34.52 -20.88 -5.34
CA ALA A 167 -35.42 -21.41 -4.33
C ALA A 167 -36.62 -22.01 -5.07
N PRO A 168 -37.02 -23.27 -4.78
CA PRO A 168 -38.16 -23.92 -5.42
C PRO A 168 -39.46 -23.22 -5.04
N ALA A 169 -40.38 -23.11 -6.01
CA ALA A 169 -41.68 -22.48 -5.86
C ALA A 169 -42.50 -23.11 -4.71
N PRO A 170 -43.24 -22.32 -3.91
CA PRO A 170 -44.23 -22.85 -3.00
C PRO A 170 -45.43 -23.33 -3.81
N VAL A 171 -45.68 -24.64 -3.81
CA VAL A 171 -46.93 -25.22 -4.32
C VAL A 171 -48.04 -24.81 -3.35
N ALA A 172 -48.99 -24.04 -3.84
CA ALA A 172 -50.17 -23.61 -3.12
C ALA A 172 -51.07 -24.80 -2.77
N ASP A 173 -51.61 -24.76 -1.55
CA ASP A 173 -52.59 -25.69 -0.99
C ASP A 173 -53.81 -25.92 -1.90
N ALA A 174 -54.26 -27.18 -1.95
CA ALA A 174 -55.62 -27.57 -2.31
C ALA A 174 -56.16 -28.51 -1.19
N PRO A 175 -57.48 -28.50 -0.95
CA PRO A 175 -58.06 -28.69 0.38
C PRO A 175 -58.24 -30.15 0.81
N ALA A 176 -58.47 -30.29 2.12
CA ALA A 176 -58.77 -31.53 2.82
C ALA A 176 -59.98 -32.27 2.22
N ASP A 177 -59.80 -33.58 1.96
CA ASP A 177 -60.87 -34.57 2.01
C ASP A 177 -60.30 -35.95 2.34
N GLY A 178 -60.80 -36.51 3.45
CA GLY A 178 -61.26 -37.89 3.55
C GLY A 178 -60.29 -39.06 3.28
N SER A 179 -59.92 -39.71 4.38
CA SER A 179 -60.16 -41.15 4.62
C SER A 179 -59.06 -42.19 4.30
N TRP A 180 -58.95 -43.11 5.28
CA TRP A 180 -58.34 -44.45 5.30
C TRP A 180 -56.93 -44.62 5.90
N SER A 181 -57.01 -44.87 7.20
CA SER A 181 -56.13 -45.67 8.06
C SER A 181 -55.82 -47.07 7.50
N GLN A 182 -54.63 -47.58 7.85
CA GLN A 182 -54.19 -48.99 7.90
C GLN A 182 -54.02 -49.77 6.59
N MET A 183 -52.75 -49.99 6.20
CA MET A 183 -52.06 -51.28 6.26
C MET A 183 -50.54 -51.07 6.12
#